data_AF-Q2MKF2-F1
#
_entry.id   AF-Q2MKF2-F1
#
_cell.length_a   1.000
_cell.length_b   1.000
_cell.length_c   1.000
_cell.angle_alpha   90.00
_cell.angle_beta   90.00
_cell.angle_gamma   90.00
#
_symmetry.space_group_name_H-M   'P 1'
#
loop_
_entity.id
_entity.type
_entity.pdbx_description
1 polymer ?
#
loop_
_entity_poly.entity_id
_entity_poly.type
_entity_poly.pdbx_seq_one_letter_code
_entity_poly.pdbx_strand_id
1 'polypeptide(L)'
;EVWQANAAGRYMHELDPATAPLDPDFQGYARLRTGADGAYRIVTIKAPPVTTAPIGHRPPHLHFDLRGRTHRTIAQMYFPEDKDGNASDTLYRALGEGAGTSLALRDAADPGKYRWDIVLDG
;
A
#
# COMPACT_ATOMS: atom_id res chain seq x y z
N GLU A 1 -4.60 8.22 6.30
CA GLU A 1 -3.45 8.74 5.52
C GLU A 1 -2.87 7.58 4.73
N VAL A 2 -2.29 7.84 3.56
CA VAL A 2 -1.67 6.82 2.70
C VAL A 2 -0.30 7.30 2.27
N TRP A 3 0.67 6.38 2.18
CA TRP A 3 1.99 6.67 1.62
C TRP A 3 2.56 5.48 0.83
N GLN A 4 3.43 5.77 -0.13
CA GLN A 4 4.06 4.77 -0.99
C GLN A 4 5.35 5.30 -1.65
N ALA A 5 6.12 4.39 -2.24
CA ALA A 5 7.21 4.71 -3.14
C ALA A 5 6.70 5.23 -4.50
N ASN A 6 7.57 5.90 -5.24
CA ASN A 6 7.32 6.35 -6.61
C ASN A 6 7.40 5.19 -7.64
N ALA A 7 7.23 5.52 -8.92
CA ALA A 7 7.32 4.55 -10.03
C ALA A 7 8.70 3.90 -10.20
N ALA A 8 9.74 4.39 -9.51
CA ALA A 8 11.09 3.82 -9.49
C ALA A 8 11.38 3.05 -8.19
N GLY A 9 10.39 2.87 -7.31
CA GLY A 9 10.53 2.14 -6.05
C GLY A 9 11.24 2.95 -4.95
N ARG A 10 11.33 4.27 -5.10
CA ARG A 10 11.94 5.18 -4.11
C ARG A 10 10.89 6.00 -3.36
N TYR A 11 10.99 6.03 -2.05
CA TYR A 11 10.27 6.92 -1.16
C TYR A 11 10.92 8.31 -1.14
N MET A 12 10.08 9.34 -1.08
CA MET A 12 10.52 10.70 -0.76
C MET A 12 10.77 10.80 0.76
N HIS A 13 11.80 10.10 1.23
CA HIS A 13 12.17 10.04 2.64
C HIS A 13 13.70 10.09 2.78
N GLU A 14 14.22 10.90 3.70
CA GLU A 14 15.66 11.12 3.86
C GLU A 14 16.44 9.85 4.19
N LEU A 15 15.79 8.91 4.88
CA LEU A 15 16.38 7.60 5.24
C LEU A 15 16.13 6.49 4.20
N ASP A 16 15.58 6.80 3.03
CA ASP A 16 15.48 5.77 1.97
C ASP A 16 16.87 5.53 1.35
N PRO A 17 17.43 4.31 1.47
CA PRO A 17 18.74 3.98 0.90
C PRO A 17 18.72 3.78 -0.62
N ALA A 18 17.55 3.81 -1.29
CA ALA A 18 17.46 3.66 -2.73
C ALA A 18 18.17 4.79 -3.49
N THR A 19 18.96 4.42 -4.50
CA THR A 19 19.65 5.35 -5.40
C THR A 19 18.86 5.68 -6.66
N ALA A 20 17.73 5.00 -6.87
CA ALA A 20 16.79 5.28 -7.97
C ALA A 20 16.35 6.76 -7.96
N PRO A 21 15.96 7.37 -9.08
CA PRO A 21 15.58 8.78 -9.10
C PRO A 21 14.33 9.04 -8.23
N LEU A 22 14.32 10.18 -7.54
CA LEU A 22 13.07 10.77 -7.08
C LEU A 22 12.28 11.28 -8.29
N ASP A 23 10.97 11.25 -8.16
CA ASP A 23 10.08 11.84 -9.15
C ASP A 23 9.62 13.19 -8.59
N PRO A 24 10.04 14.33 -9.18
CA PRO A 24 9.70 15.65 -8.67
C PRO A 24 8.21 15.96 -8.71
N ASP A 25 7.44 15.23 -9.55
CA ASP A 25 6.00 15.41 -9.72
C ASP A 25 5.18 14.40 -8.88
N PHE A 26 5.86 13.59 -8.06
CA PHE A 26 5.21 12.56 -7.22
C PHE A 26 5.52 12.73 -5.74
N GLN A 27 4.57 13.25 -4.98
CA GLN A 27 4.70 13.46 -3.53
C GLN A 27 4.63 12.18 -2.68
N GLY A 28 4.08 11.07 -3.21
CA GLY A 28 4.04 9.77 -2.53
C GLY A 28 3.18 9.67 -1.27
N TYR A 29 2.39 10.69 -0.92
CA TYR A 29 1.54 10.73 0.27
C TYR A 29 0.16 11.35 -0.03
N ALA A 30 -0.88 10.95 0.70
CA ALA A 30 -2.14 11.67 0.74
C ALA A 30 -2.87 11.55 2.08
N ARG A 31 -3.64 12.58 2.42
CA ARG A 31 -4.61 12.58 3.52
C ARG A 31 -6.01 12.72 2.96
N LEU A 32 -6.88 11.81 3.37
CA LEU A 32 -8.26 11.71 2.93
C LEU A 32 -9.18 11.46 4.11
N ARG A 33 -10.43 11.91 3.98
CA ARG A 33 -11.52 11.61 4.91
C ARG A 33 -12.54 10.75 4.16
N THR A 34 -13.01 9.69 4.80
CA THR A 34 -14.07 8.85 4.25
C THR A 34 -15.38 9.64 4.09
N GLY A 35 -16.17 9.26 3.09
CA GLY A 35 -17.52 9.76 2.88
C GLY A 35 -18.50 9.29 3.96
N ALA A 36 -19.75 9.75 3.88
CA ALA A 36 -20.81 9.37 4.81
C ALA A 36 -21.15 7.87 4.75
N ASP A 37 -20.91 7.24 3.60
CA ASP A 37 -21.03 5.81 3.34
C ASP A 37 -19.76 5.01 3.68
N GLY A 38 -18.73 5.67 4.22
CA GLY A 38 -17.42 5.07 4.51
C GLY A 38 -16.49 4.96 3.29
N ALA A 39 -16.93 5.36 2.09
CA ALA A 39 -16.13 5.22 0.89
C ALA A 39 -14.91 6.16 0.90
N TYR A 40 -13.84 5.70 0.25
CA TYR A 40 -12.66 6.51 -0.02
C TYR A 40 -12.12 6.21 -1.42
N ARG A 41 -11.38 7.16 -1.99
CA ARG A 41 -10.73 6.99 -3.29
C ARG A 41 -9.40 7.70 -3.31
N ILE A 42 -8.41 7.03 -3.87
CA ILE A 42 -7.11 7.58 -4.23
C ILE A 42 -6.82 7.26 -5.69
N VAL A 43 -6.16 8.17 -6.38
CA VAL A 43 -5.57 7.94 -7.71
C VAL A 43 -4.08 8.10 -7.53
N THR A 44 -3.33 7.06 -7.89
CA THR A 44 -1.89 6.99 -7.68
C THR A 44 -1.27 6.07 -8.73
N ILE A 45 0.04 5.92 -8.70
CA ILE A 45 0.80 5.02 -9.56
C ILE A 45 1.16 3.78 -8.74
N LYS A 46 1.08 2.59 -9.34
CA LYS A 46 1.59 1.37 -8.69
C LYS A 46 3.12 1.40 -8.70
N ALA A 47 3.74 1.42 -7.52
CA ALA A 47 5.19 1.30 -7.39
C ALA A 47 5.67 -0.11 -7.80
N PRO A 48 6.90 -0.24 -8.33
CA PRO A 48 7.54 -1.55 -8.47
C PRO A 48 7.89 -2.13 -7.08
N PRO A 49 8.35 -3.39 -7.01
CA PRO A 49 8.91 -3.92 -5.79
C PRO A 49 10.02 -3.03 -5.21
N VAL A 50 10.04 -2.88 -3.88
CA VAL A 50 11.07 -2.11 -3.16
C VAL A 50 12.17 -3.06 -2.72
N THR A 51 13.34 -2.97 -3.36
CA THR A 51 14.46 -3.92 -3.17
C THR A 51 15.41 -3.52 -2.05
N THR A 52 15.36 -2.28 -1.58
CA THR A 52 16.32 -1.68 -0.64
C THR A 52 15.76 -1.52 0.77
N ALA A 53 14.56 -2.04 1.06
CA ALA A 53 13.98 -1.90 2.38
C ALA A 53 14.82 -2.67 3.44
N PRO A 54 14.88 -2.19 4.70
CA PRO A 54 15.68 -2.82 5.74
C PRO A 54 15.33 -4.29 6.03
N ILE A 55 14.09 -4.68 5.76
CA ILE A 55 13.57 -6.05 5.96
C ILE A 55 13.62 -6.89 4.67
N GLY A 56 14.43 -6.46 3.70
CA GLY A 56 14.60 -7.13 2.42
C GLY A 56 13.58 -6.68 1.37
N HIS A 57 13.52 -7.45 0.29
CA HIS A 57 12.67 -7.18 -0.86
C HIS A 57 11.18 -7.17 -0.48
N ARG A 58 10.49 -6.06 -0.78
CA ARG A 58 9.04 -5.91 -0.58
C ARG A 58 8.32 -5.91 -1.94
N PRO A 59 7.19 -6.61 -2.09
CA PRO A 59 6.33 -6.51 -3.29
C PRO A 59 5.72 -5.10 -3.40
N PRO A 60 5.07 -4.74 -4.52
CA PRO A 60 4.27 -3.54 -4.61
C PRO A 60 3.24 -3.48 -3.47
N HIS A 61 3.21 -2.35 -2.74
CA HIS A 61 2.29 -2.14 -1.62
C HIS A 61 1.99 -0.66 -1.42
N LEU A 62 0.88 -0.38 -0.75
CA LEU A 62 0.56 0.95 -0.21
C LEU A 62 0.43 0.85 1.30
N HIS A 63 0.98 1.83 2.01
CA HIS A 63 0.80 1.93 3.45
C HIS A 63 -0.40 2.80 3.81
N PHE A 64 -1.09 2.46 4.89
CA PHE A 64 -2.22 3.21 5.42
C PHE A 64 -2.09 3.44 6.93
N ASP A 65 -2.31 4.67 7.39
CA ASP A 65 -2.61 5.02 8.78
C ASP A 65 -4.10 5.36 8.85
N LEU A 66 -4.84 4.48 9.51
CA LEU A 66 -6.30 4.48 9.55
C LEU A 66 -6.75 4.93 10.94
N ARG A 67 -7.60 5.95 10.98
CA ARG A 67 -8.13 6.50 12.23
C ARG A 67 -9.65 6.48 12.18
N GLY A 68 -10.24 5.61 13.01
CA GLY A 68 -11.66 5.57 13.31
C GLY A 68 -12.02 6.51 14.47
N ARG A 69 -13.21 6.31 15.05
CA ARG A 69 -13.68 7.09 16.20
C ARG A 69 -12.91 6.74 17.49
N THR A 70 -12.66 5.46 17.67
CA THR A 70 -12.08 4.85 18.89
C THR A 70 -10.76 4.11 18.61
N HIS A 71 -10.57 3.67 17.36
CA HIS A 71 -9.42 2.85 16.95
C HIS A 71 -8.50 3.58 15.98
N ARG A 72 -7.20 3.27 16.08
CA ARG A 72 -6.19 3.59 15.07
C ARG A 72 -5.43 2.32 14.72
N THR A 73 -5.23 2.09 13.43
CA THR A 73 -4.40 0.97 12.97
C THR A 73 -3.53 1.39 11.80
N ILE A 74 -2.37 0.76 11.67
CA ILE A 74 -1.50 0.90 10.50
C ILE A 74 -1.57 -0.41 9.73
N ALA A 75 -1.85 -0.31 8.43
CA ALA A 75 -2.01 -1.46 7.55
C ALA A 75 -1.23 -1.27 6.25
N GLN A 76 -1.03 -2.36 5.51
CA GLN A 76 -0.49 -2.33 4.16
C GLN A 76 -1.44 -3.06 3.23
N MET A 77 -1.72 -2.47 2.08
CA MET A 77 -2.46 -3.09 0.98
C MET A 77 -1.47 -3.66 -0.03
N TYR A 78 -1.77 -4.86 -0.53
CA TYR A 78 -0.99 -5.59 -1.51
C TYR A 78 -1.82 -5.89 -2.77
N PHE A 79 -1.13 -6.07 -3.89
CA PHE A 79 -1.73 -6.32 -5.19
C PHE A 79 -1.89 -7.83 -5.45
N PRO A 80 -3.06 -8.30 -5.92
CA PRO A 80 -3.36 -9.72 -6.06
C PRO A 80 -2.58 -10.43 -7.18
N GLU A 81 -2.08 -9.68 -8.16
CA GLU A 81 -1.25 -10.20 -9.24
C GLU A 81 0.21 -10.46 -8.84
N ASP A 82 0.71 -9.84 -7.78
CA ASP A 82 2.11 -9.98 -7.30
C ASP A 82 2.28 -11.17 -6.36
N LYS A 83 1.63 -12.31 -6.65
CA LYS A 83 1.50 -13.46 -5.75
C LYS A 83 2.84 -13.98 -5.21
N ASP A 84 3.83 -14.12 -6.08
CA ASP A 84 5.15 -14.65 -5.69
C ASP A 84 5.88 -13.65 -4.78
N GLY A 85 5.78 -12.36 -5.09
CA GLY A 85 6.31 -11.29 -4.25
C GLY A 85 5.66 -11.27 -2.87
N ASN A 86 4.34 -11.33 -2.81
CA ASN A 86 3.56 -11.40 -1.57
C ASN A 86 3.92 -12.64 -0.75
N ALA A 87 4.05 -13.81 -1.40
CA ALA A 87 4.41 -15.07 -0.73
C ALA A 87 5.85 -15.05 -0.16
N SER A 88 6.75 -14.25 -0.73
CA SER A 88 8.12 -14.08 -0.24
C SER A 88 8.27 -13.00 0.84
N ASP A 89 7.31 -12.08 0.94
CA ASP A 89 7.38 -10.90 1.82
C ASP A 89 7.25 -11.27 3.30
N THR A 90 8.18 -10.77 4.12
CA THR A 90 8.19 -11.09 5.56
C THR A 90 6.97 -10.52 6.29
N LEU A 91 6.49 -9.32 5.94
CA LEU A 91 5.33 -8.72 6.60
C LEU A 91 4.03 -9.38 6.15
N TYR A 92 3.86 -9.64 4.86
CA TYR A 92 2.69 -10.34 4.34
C TYR A 92 2.55 -11.74 4.96
N ARG A 93 3.65 -12.49 5.04
CA ARG A 93 3.66 -13.82 5.69
C ARG A 93 3.33 -13.76 7.18
N ALA A 94 3.72 -12.70 7.87
CA ALA A 94 3.42 -12.53 9.29
C ALA A 94 1.93 -12.35 9.59
N LEU A 95 1.10 -12.03 8.57
CA LEU A 95 -0.35 -11.93 8.70
C LEU A 95 -1.03 -13.31 8.82
N GLY A 96 -0.36 -14.41 8.47
CA GLY A 96 -0.91 -15.76 8.53
C GLY A 96 -2.21 -15.91 7.74
N GLU A 97 -3.21 -16.57 8.33
CA GLU A 97 -4.55 -16.74 7.74
C GLU A 97 -5.24 -15.40 7.41
N GLY A 98 -4.86 -14.31 8.09
CA GLY A 98 -5.40 -12.98 7.85
C GLY A 98 -4.86 -12.29 6.60
N ALA A 99 -3.84 -12.83 5.93
CA ALA A 99 -3.15 -12.16 4.82
C ALA A 99 -4.09 -11.72 3.68
N GLY A 100 -5.14 -12.50 3.42
CA GLY A 100 -6.15 -12.18 2.41
C GLY A 100 -6.88 -10.86 2.63
N THR A 101 -6.99 -10.40 3.88
CA THR A 101 -7.61 -9.10 4.22
C THR A 101 -6.78 -7.90 3.75
N SER A 102 -5.49 -8.11 3.49
CA SER A 102 -4.57 -7.09 2.99
C SER A 102 -4.43 -7.10 1.47
N LEU A 103 -5.11 -8.01 0.75
CA LEU A 103 -5.14 -8.02 -0.71
C LEU A 103 -6.25 -7.11 -1.23
N ALA A 104 -5.91 -6.23 -2.16
CA ALA A 104 -6.94 -5.54 -2.95
C ALA A 104 -7.59 -6.49 -3.97
N LEU A 105 -8.83 -6.16 -4.34
CA LEU A 105 -9.56 -6.77 -5.43
C LEU A 105 -9.34 -5.93 -6.68
N ARG A 106 -8.73 -6.53 -7.71
CA ARG A 106 -8.53 -5.87 -9.01
C ARG A 106 -9.83 -5.92 -9.81
N ASP A 107 -10.24 -4.78 -10.35
CA ASP A 107 -11.41 -4.70 -11.23
C ASP A 107 -11.10 -5.40 -12.57
N ALA A 108 -12.01 -6.27 -13.01
CA ALA A 108 -11.83 -7.06 -14.23
C ALA A 108 -12.08 -6.25 -15.51
N ALA A 109 -12.93 -5.22 -15.44
CA ALA A 109 -13.26 -4.35 -16.57
C ALA A 109 -12.28 -3.18 -16.70
N ASP A 110 -11.67 -2.76 -15.59
CA ASP A 110 -10.65 -1.72 -15.56
C ASP A 110 -9.43 -2.18 -14.76
N PRO A 111 -8.41 -2.77 -15.42
CA PRO A 111 -7.25 -3.34 -14.74
C PRO A 111 -6.37 -2.30 -14.00
N GLY A 112 -6.67 -1.00 -14.12
CA GLY A 112 -6.05 0.08 -13.33
C GLY A 112 -6.81 0.41 -12.03
N LYS A 113 -7.97 -0.21 -11.79
CA LYS A 113 -8.78 0.00 -10.60
C LYS A 113 -8.66 -1.17 -9.62
N TYR A 114 -8.60 -0.80 -8.35
CA TYR A 114 -8.53 -1.72 -7.23
C TYR A 114 -9.53 -1.28 -6.17
N ARG A 115 -10.22 -2.25 -5.57
CA ARG A 115 -11.07 -2.08 -4.39
C ARG A 115 -10.39 -2.74 -3.21
N TRP A 116 -10.27 -2.02 -2.09
CA TRP A 116 -9.78 -2.60 -0.85
C TRP A 116 -10.65 -2.11 0.31
N ASP A 117 -11.38 -3.03 0.91
CA ASP A 117 -12.28 -2.74 2.01
C ASP A 117 -11.53 -2.92 3.33
N ILE A 118 -11.72 -1.97 4.25
CA ILE A 118 -11.02 -1.93 5.52
C ILE A 118 -12.06 -1.99 6.62
N VAL A 119 -11.94 -2.98 7.50
CA VAL A 119 -12.80 -3.13 8.66
C VAL A 119 -12.01 -2.70 9.89
N LEU A 120 -12.54 -1.71 10.61
CA LEU A 120 -12.02 -1.31 11.92
C LEU A 120 -12.98 -1.83 12.98
N ASP A 121 -12.44 -2.35 14.08
CA ASP A 121 -13.27 -2.69 15.24
C ASP A 121 -13.97 -1.43 15.77
N GLY A 122 -15.19 -1.62 16.31
CA GLY A 122 -16.04 -0.55 16.85
C GLY A 122 -15.67 -0.17 18.27
#